data_AF-A0A7J9K1B4-F1
#
_entry.id   AF-A0A7J9K1B4-F1
#
_cell.length_a   1.000
_cell.length_b   1.000
_cell.length_c   1.000
_cell.angle_alpha   90.00
_cell.angle_beta   90.00
_cell.angle_gamma   90.00
#
_symmetry.space_group_name_H-M   'P 1'
#
loop_
_entity.id
_entity.type
_entity.pdbx_description
1 polymer ?
#
loop_
_entity_poly.entity_id
_entity_poly.type
_entity_poly.pdbx_seq_one_letter_code
_entity_poly.pdbx_strand_id
1 'polypeptide(L)'
;MAPMHVNHAREVPEYEIDPKELDFTNSVYITKGTFCRASWRGIQVAVKKLEDELITDSDKVSAFRDELALFQKIRHPNVVQFLGAVTQSSPMMIVTEYLPKGDLRAFLKGKGALKPMTALRFALDIARGMNYLHENKPPIIHRDLEPSNILRDDSGHLKVADFGVSKLLTVKEVKPLTCPVTSCRYVAPEVFKNYDYDTKADVFSFALILQE
;
A
#
# COMPACT_ATOMS: atom_id res chain seq x y z
N MET A 1 21.04 15.38 4.06
CA MET A 1 21.47 13.97 3.95
C MET A 1 20.28 13.11 4.33
N ALA A 2 19.96 12.05 3.58
CA ALA A 2 18.76 11.26 3.85
C ALA A 2 18.89 10.54 5.22
N PRO A 3 17.80 10.38 5.99
CA PRO A 3 17.86 9.76 7.32
C PRO A 3 18.34 8.29 7.32
N MET A 4 18.26 7.60 6.18
CA MET A 4 18.67 6.20 6.02
C MET A 4 20.03 6.05 5.31
N HIS A 5 20.75 7.16 5.10
CA HIS A 5 22.03 7.13 4.41
C HIS A 5 23.09 6.33 5.19
N VAL A 6 23.82 5.47 4.48
CA VAL A 6 24.96 4.70 5.01
C VAL A 6 26.28 5.26 4.48
N ASN A 7 27.34 5.19 5.28
CA ASN A 7 28.64 5.77 4.91
C ASN A 7 29.46 4.89 3.97
N HIS A 8 29.14 3.60 3.86
CA HIS A 8 29.90 2.63 3.09
C HIS A 8 29.04 1.99 2.00
N ALA A 9 29.57 1.90 0.77
CA ALA A 9 28.84 1.33 -0.37
C ALA A 9 28.36 -0.12 -0.14
N ARG A 10 29.09 -0.90 0.66
CA ARG A 10 28.72 -2.28 1.02
C ARG A 10 27.50 -2.39 1.95
N GLU A 11 27.11 -1.28 2.57
CA GLU A 11 25.95 -1.20 3.48
C GLU A 11 24.68 -0.76 2.75
N VAL A 12 24.80 -0.38 1.46
CA VAL A 12 23.66 0.01 0.64
C VAL A 12 22.76 -1.21 0.41
N PRO A 13 21.46 -1.13 0.73
CA PRO A 13 20.54 -2.26 0.57
C PRO A 13 20.38 -2.69 -0.90
N GLU A 14 20.13 -3.98 -1.15
CA GLU A 14 19.91 -4.51 -2.51
C GLU A 14 18.68 -3.93 -3.21
N TYR A 15 17.68 -3.45 -2.45
CA TYR A 15 16.49 -2.82 -2.99
C TYR A 15 16.73 -1.37 -3.45
N GLU A 16 17.91 -0.80 -3.19
CA GLU A 16 18.18 0.60 -3.47
C GLU A 16 18.21 0.87 -4.98
N ILE A 17 17.40 1.84 -5.41
CA ILE A 17 17.35 2.32 -6.79
C ILE A 17 18.16 3.61 -6.88
N ASP A 18 19.01 3.75 -7.91
CA ASP A 18 19.59 5.06 -8.21
C ASP A 18 18.46 6.01 -8.68
N PRO A 19 18.23 7.15 -7.99
CA PRO A 19 17.17 8.10 -8.35
C PRO A 19 17.23 8.57 -9.80
N LYS A 20 18.41 8.58 -10.43
CA LYS A 20 18.60 8.98 -11.83
C LYS A 20 17.98 7.98 -12.81
N GLU A 21 17.70 6.76 -12.39
CA GLU A 21 17.01 5.75 -13.20
C GLU A 21 15.49 5.94 -13.21
N LEU A 22 14.96 6.81 -12.37
CA LEU A 22 13.53 7.14 -12.30
C LEU A 22 13.24 8.41 -13.12
N ASP A 23 12.49 8.24 -14.21
CA ASP A 23 12.03 9.32 -15.06
C ASP A 23 10.60 9.76 -14.68
N PHE A 24 10.48 11.02 -14.27
CA PHE A 24 9.23 11.67 -13.87
C PHE A 24 8.72 12.70 -14.91
N THR A 25 9.30 12.82 -16.09
CA THR A 25 8.94 13.86 -17.09
C THR A 25 7.46 13.85 -17.47
N ASN A 26 6.82 12.67 -17.49
CA ASN A 26 5.38 12.51 -17.75
C ASN A 26 4.61 12.01 -16.51
N SER A 27 5.09 12.39 -15.32
CA SER A 27 4.52 11.97 -14.06
C SER A 27 3.14 12.59 -13.82
N VAL A 28 2.25 11.77 -13.26
CA VAL A 28 0.89 12.15 -12.89
C VAL A 28 0.64 11.57 -11.50
N TYR A 29 0.04 12.36 -10.61
CA TYR A 29 -0.42 11.86 -9.32
C TYR A 29 -1.63 10.94 -9.52
N ILE A 30 -1.63 9.80 -8.82
CA ILE A 30 -2.64 8.74 -9.00
C ILE A 30 -3.53 8.69 -7.75
N THR A 31 -3.09 8.01 -6.69
CA THR A 31 -3.90 7.73 -5.50
C THR A 31 -3.90 8.92 -4.56
N LYS A 32 -4.99 9.70 -4.48
CA LYS A 32 -5.20 10.80 -3.50
C LYS A 32 -3.99 11.75 -3.33
N GLY A 33 -3.13 11.89 -4.35
CA GLY A 33 -1.87 12.66 -4.28
C GLY A 33 -0.67 11.95 -3.62
N THR A 34 -0.86 10.75 -3.06
CA THR A 34 0.17 9.97 -2.35
C THR A 34 1.17 9.28 -3.29
N PHE A 35 0.70 8.78 -4.43
CA PHE A 35 1.54 8.10 -5.44
C PHE A 35 1.60 8.91 -6.72
N CYS A 36 2.75 8.86 -7.40
CA CYS A 36 2.94 9.39 -8.74
C CYS A 36 3.45 8.31 -9.70
N ARG A 37 3.07 8.42 -10.97
CA ARG A 37 3.58 7.55 -12.03
C ARG A 37 4.99 7.98 -12.45
N ALA A 38 5.89 7.01 -12.65
CA ALA A 38 7.22 7.22 -13.21
C ALA A 38 7.58 6.10 -14.18
N SER A 39 8.70 6.25 -14.89
CA SER A 39 9.34 5.19 -15.68
C SER A 39 10.66 4.78 -15.02
N TRP A 40 10.84 3.49 -14.78
CA TRP A 40 12.10 2.92 -14.30
C TRP A 40 12.63 1.93 -15.34
N ARG A 41 13.76 2.26 -15.97
CA ARG A 41 14.38 1.44 -17.04
C ARG A 41 13.39 1.03 -18.15
N GLY A 42 12.46 1.93 -18.50
CA GLY A 42 11.43 1.72 -19.53
C GLY A 42 10.14 1.06 -19.05
N ILE A 43 10.04 0.66 -17.78
CA ILE A 43 8.84 0.07 -17.19
C ILE A 43 8.09 1.13 -16.38
N GLN A 44 6.77 1.20 -16.54
CA GLN A 44 5.95 2.10 -15.73
C GLN A 44 5.86 1.61 -14.28
N VAL A 45 6.09 2.51 -13.33
CA VAL A 45 6.08 2.24 -11.89
C VAL A 45 5.23 3.26 -11.14
N ALA A 46 4.74 2.87 -9.97
CA ALA A 46 4.10 3.76 -9.02
C ALA A 46 5.10 4.12 -7.92
N VAL A 47 5.23 5.40 -7.62
CA VAL A 47 6.22 5.92 -6.67
C VAL A 47 5.52 6.71 -5.57
N LYS A 48 5.69 6.27 -4.33
CA LYS A 48 5.32 7.01 -3.12
C LYS A 48 6.52 7.80 -2.65
N LYS A 49 6.40 9.12 -2.57
CA LYS A 49 7.47 10.02 -2.12
C LYS A 49 7.23 10.42 -0.67
N LEU A 50 8.27 10.39 0.15
CA LEU A 50 8.31 11.14 1.39
C LEU A 50 8.89 12.51 1.07
N GLU A 51 8.05 13.54 1.09
CA GLU A 51 8.43 14.91 0.76
C GLU A 51 9.50 15.46 1.70
N ASP A 52 10.38 16.32 1.18
CA ASP A 52 11.54 16.83 1.90
C ASP A 52 11.17 17.56 3.21
N GLU A 53 10.02 18.23 3.23
CA GLU A 53 9.48 18.92 4.41
C GLU A 53 9.13 17.96 5.56
N LEU A 54 8.84 16.70 5.25
CA LEU A 54 8.47 15.66 6.21
C LEU A 54 9.68 14.85 6.69
N ILE A 55 10.86 15.05 6.13
CA ILE A 55 12.07 14.30 6.47
C ILE A 55 12.62 14.70 7.85
N THR A 56 12.33 15.92 8.31
CA THR A 56 12.68 16.36 9.66
C THR A 56 11.72 15.82 10.73
N ASP A 57 10.57 15.27 10.34
CA ASP A 57 9.61 14.64 11.24
C ASP A 57 10.01 13.18 11.48
N SER A 58 10.52 12.89 12.68
CA SER A 58 10.96 11.54 13.07
C SER A 58 9.85 10.50 12.98
N ASP A 59 8.60 10.88 13.23
CA ASP A 59 7.45 9.97 13.17
C ASP A 59 7.14 9.57 11.73
N LYS A 60 7.29 10.51 10.77
CA LYS A 60 7.09 10.25 9.35
C LYS A 60 8.19 9.37 8.77
N VAL A 61 9.44 9.62 9.16
CA VAL A 61 10.58 8.78 8.78
C VAL A 61 10.45 7.37 9.36
N SER A 62 10.00 7.23 10.61
CA SER A 62 9.73 5.92 11.21
C SER A 62 8.62 5.18 10.45
N ALA A 63 7.51 5.86 10.16
CA ALA A 63 6.40 5.26 9.40
C ALA A 63 6.85 4.79 8.00
N PHE A 64 7.68 5.59 7.31
CA PHE A 64 8.26 5.21 6.02
C PHE A 64 9.14 3.96 6.14
N ARG A 65 9.99 3.89 7.17
CA ARG A 65 10.85 2.71 7.43
C ARG A 65 10.02 1.46 7.71
N ASP A 66 8.96 1.59 8.51
CA ASP A 66 8.07 0.49 8.84
C ASP A 66 7.33 -0.02 7.60
N GLU A 67 6.82 0.89 6.76
CA GLU A 67 6.17 0.54 5.49
C GLU A 67 7.14 -0.15 4.53
N LEU A 68 8.37 0.37 4.38
CA LEU A 68 9.42 -0.25 3.56
C LEU A 68 9.81 -1.64 4.09
N ALA A 69 9.89 -1.82 5.41
CA ALA A 69 10.20 -3.10 6.04
C ALA A 69 9.09 -4.14 5.84
N LEU A 70 7.82 -3.70 5.73
CA LEU A 70 6.71 -4.55 5.34
C LEU A 70 6.82 -4.97 3.87
N PHE A 71 7.00 -4.02 2.96
CA PHE A 71 7.09 -4.30 1.52
C PHE A 71 8.18 -5.32 1.15
N GLN A 72 9.34 -5.26 1.82
CA GLN A 72 10.43 -6.22 1.60
C GLN A 72 10.06 -7.68 1.90
N LYS A 73 9.04 -7.92 2.73
CA LYS A 73 8.61 -9.26 3.15
C LYS A 73 7.43 -9.79 2.34
N ILE A 74 6.81 -8.95 1.51
CA ILE A 74 5.54 -9.23 0.85
C ILE A 74 5.78 -9.54 -0.63
N ARG A 75 5.35 -10.73 -1.06
CA ARG A 75 5.37 -11.13 -2.46
C ARG A 75 4.24 -12.12 -2.74
N HIS A 76 3.19 -11.64 -3.41
CA HIS A 76 2.01 -12.44 -3.72
C HIS A 76 1.29 -11.89 -4.96
N PRO A 77 0.72 -12.73 -5.86
CA PRO A 77 0.06 -12.26 -7.09
C PRO A 77 -1.12 -11.31 -6.86
N ASN A 78 -1.82 -11.43 -5.73
CA ASN A 78 -2.93 -10.53 -5.34
C ASN A 78 -2.51 -9.43 -4.35
N VAL A 79 -1.22 -9.10 -4.29
CA VAL A 79 -0.70 -7.97 -3.52
C VAL A 79 0.24 -7.18 -4.44
N VAL A 80 0.21 -5.85 -4.36
CA VAL A 80 1.06 -5.00 -5.18
C VAL A 80 2.54 -5.33 -4.93
N GLN A 81 3.25 -5.57 -6.02
CA GLN A 81 4.66 -5.94 -6.01
C GLN A 81 5.55 -4.74 -5.68
N PHE A 82 6.32 -4.89 -4.60
CA PHE A 82 7.47 -4.02 -4.31
C PHE A 82 8.58 -4.25 -5.34
N LEU A 83 9.15 -3.16 -5.86
CA LEU A 83 10.23 -3.21 -6.86
C LEU A 83 11.56 -2.69 -6.31
N GLY A 84 11.51 -1.71 -5.41
CA GLY A 84 12.70 -1.13 -4.78
C GLY A 84 12.37 0.18 -4.07
N ALA A 85 13.40 0.84 -3.55
CA ALA A 85 13.24 2.10 -2.84
C ALA A 85 14.44 3.02 -3.08
N VAL A 86 14.23 4.32 -2.83
CA VAL A 86 15.30 5.31 -2.70
C VAL A 86 15.35 5.71 -1.24
N THR A 87 16.44 5.37 -0.56
CA THR A 87 16.64 5.62 0.87
C THR A 87 17.92 6.38 1.17
N GLN A 88 18.87 6.39 0.21
CA GLN A 88 20.17 7.04 0.38
C GLN A 88 20.18 8.53 0.01
N SER A 89 19.11 9.02 -0.63
CA SER A 89 18.94 10.41 -1.07
C SER A 89 17.55 10.97 -0.79
N SER A 90 17.40 12.28 -0.97
CA SER A 90 16.14 13.01 -0.86
C SER A 90 15.56 13.31 -2.25
N PRO A 91 14.24 13.21 -2.46
CA PRO A 91 13.25 12.66 -1.53
C PRO A 91 13.39 11.13 -1.39
N MET A 92 13.03 10.58 -0.23
CA MET A 92 12.96 9.13 -0.07
C MET A 92 11.72 8.58 -0.79
N MET A 93 11.84 7.41 -1.41
CA MET A 93 10.79 6.86 -2.28
C MET A 93 10.60 5.37 -2.10
N ILE A 94 9.35 4.91 -2.18
CA ILE A 94 9.01 3.48 -2.34
C ILE A 94 8.48 3.30 -3.76
N VAL A 95 9.03 2.31 -4.48
CA VAL A 95 8.69 2.02 -5.87
C VAL A 95 7.98 0.67 -5.94
N THR A 96 6.79 0.67 -6.52
CA THR A 96 5.96 -0.52 -6.74
C THR A 96 5.55 -0.65 -8.20
N GLU A 97 5.02 -1.82 -8.57
CA GLU A 97 4.41 -1.99 -9.89
C GLU A 97 3.27 -0.98 -10.11
N TYR A 98 3.16 -0.47 -11.33
CA TYR A 98 2.04 0.38 -11.73
C TYR A 98 0.90 -0.47 -12.31
N LEU A 99 -0.31 -0.25 -11.82
CA LEU A 99 -1.53 -0.92 -12.28
C LEU A 99 -2.42 0.04 -13.08
N PRO A 100 -2.39 0.01 -14.43
CA PRO A 100 -2.98 1.04 -15.27
C PRO A 100 -4.52 1.01 -15.31
N LYS A 101 -5.17 -0.08 -14.85
CA LYS A 101 -6.64 -0.16 -14.79
C LYS A 101 -7.23 0.55 -13.57
N GLY A 102 -6.38 1.14 -12.71
CA GLY A 102 -6.78 1.95 -11.57
C GLY A 102 -7.40 1.14 -10.43
N ASP A 103 -8.02 1.86 -9.50
CA ASP A 103 -8.63 1.29 -8.30
C ASP A 103 -10.05 0.74 -8.53
N LEU A 104 -10.47 -0.14 -7.62
CA LEU A 104 -11.77 -0.80 -7.66
C LEU A 104 -12.92 0.19 -7.41
N ARG A 105 -12.72 1.24 -6.59
CA ARG A 105 -13.75 2.26 -6.34
C ARG A 105 -14.18 2.95 -7.63
N ALA A 106 -13.22 3.48 -8.38
CA ALA A 106 -13.46 4.16 -9.65
C ALA A 106 -14.11 3.21 -10.67
N PHE A 107 -13.67 1.96 -10.70
CA PHE A 107 -14.27 0.93 -11.55
C PHE A 107 -15.74 0.66 -11.21
N LEU A 108 -16.06 0.43 -9.93
CA LEU A 108 -17.44 0.17 -9.49
C LEU A 108 -18.36 1.37 -9.76
N LYS A 109 -17.87 2.59 -9.53
CA LYS A 109 -18.62 3.82 -9.83
C LYS A 109 -19.00 3.95 -11.30
N GLY A 110 -18.10 3.55 -12.21
CA GLY A 110 -18.34 3.61 -13.65
C GLY A 110 -19.14 2.41 -14.19
N LYS A 111 -18.96 1.22 -13.60
CA LYS A 111 -19.57 -0.02 -14.09
C LYS A 111 -20.96 -0.30 -13.52
N GLY A 112 -21.21 0.12 -12.28
CA GLY A 112 -22.37 -0.29 -11.49
C GLY A 112 -22.24 -1.73 -10.99
N ALA A 113 -23.37 -2.36 -10.68
CA ALA A 113 -23.43 -3.70 -10.10
C ALA A 113 -22.72 -4.74 -10.98
N LEU A 114 -21.85 -5.54 -10.36
CA LEU A 114 -21.14 -6.61 -11.04
C LEU A 114 -22.02 -7.84 -11.24
N LYS A 115 -21.73 -8.62 -12.28
CA LYS A 115 -22.31 -9.97 -12.41
C LYS A 115 -21.80 -10.85 -11.27
N PRO A 116 -22.62 -11.75 -10.69
CA PRO A 116 -22.23 -12.58 -9.55
C PRO A 116 -20.91 -13.32 -9.73
N MET A 117 -20.66 -13.87 -10.92
CA MET A 117 -19.42 -14.59 -11.22
C MET A 117 -18.18 -13.67 -11.22
N THR A 118 -18.32 -12.42 -11.65
CA THR A 118 -17.24 -11.43 -11.61
C THR A 118 -16.99 -10.97 -10.18
N ALA A 119 -18.06 -10.71 -9.41
CA ALA A 119 -17.96 -10.37 -8.00
C ALA A 119 -17.24 -11.48 -7.20
N LEU A 120 -17.60 -12.74 -7.43
CA LEU A 120 -16.95 -13.89 -6.77
C LEU A 120 -15.45 -13.98 -7.11
N ARG A 121 -15.06 -13.77 -8.37
CA ARG A 121 -13.66 -13.74 -8.77
C ARG A 121 -12.89 -12.63 -8.06
N PHE A 122 -13.45 -11.43 -8.02
CA PHE A 122 -12.85 -10.28 -7.36
C PHE A 122 -12.70 -10.51 -5.85
N ALA A 123 -13.75 -11.04 -5.22
CA ALA A 123 -13.73 -11.42 -3.81
C ALA A 123 -12.62 -12.46 -3.52
N LEU A 124 -12.44 -13.44 -4.41
CA LEU A 124 -11.40 -14.46 -4.26
C LEU A 124 -9.99 -13.88 -4.39
N ASP A 125 -9.76 -12.96 -5.33
CA ASP A 125 -8.47 -12.28 -5.48
C ASP A 125 -8.11 -11.47 -4.23
N ILE A 126 -9.06 -10.68 -3.70
CA ILE A 126 -8.85 -9.91 -2.46
C ILE A 126 -8.61 -10.86 -1.27
N ALA A 127 -9.43 -11.91 -1.13
CA ALA A 127 -9.30 -12.87 -0.04
C ALA A 127 -7.96 -13.60 -0.05
N ARG A 128 -7.43 -13.97 -1.23
CA ARG A 128 -6.09 -14.58 -1.37
C ARG A 128 -4.98 -13.63 -0.92
N GLY A 129 -5.05 -12.36 -1.35
CA GLY A 129 -4.09 -11.34 -0.92
C GLY A 129 -4.12 -11.13 0.59
N MET A 130 -5.32 -10.99 1.18
CA MET A 130 -5.47 -10.81 2.63
C MET A 130 -5.07 -12.05 3.43
N ASN A 131 -5.41 -13.25 2.97
CA ASN A 131 -4.99 -14.49 3.63
C ASN A 131 -3.47 -14.61 3.69
N TYR A 132 -2.78 -14.28 2.58
CA TYR A 132 -1.32 -14.24 2.54
C TYR A 132 -0.73 -13.30 3.60
N LEU A 133 -1.29 -12.10 3.76
CA LEU A 133 -0.85 -11.13 4.77
C LEU A 133 -1.11 -11.62 6.20
N HIS A 134 -2.28 -12.23 6.43
CA HIS A 134 -2.70 -12.74 7.73
C HIS A 134 -1.93 -14.00 8.16
N GLU A 135 -1.45 -14.80 7.22
CA GLU A 135 -0.62 -15.99 7.49
C GLU A 135 0.85 -15.65 7.78
N ASN A 136 1.28 -14.40 7.57
CA ASN A 136 2.63 -13.96 7.93
C ASN A 136 2.90 -14.18 9.44
N LYS A 137 4.17 -14.36 9.80
CA LYS A 137 4.59 -14.53 11.21
C LYS A 137 5.56 -13.40 11.61
N PRO A 138 5.10 -12.39 12.37
CA PRO A 138 3.74 -12.21 12.90
C PRO A 138 2.74 -11.73 11.84
N PRO A 139 1.42 -11.90 12.04
CA PRO A 139 0.41 -11.49 11.06
C PRO A 139 0.48 -10.01 10.73
N ILE A 140 0.22 -9.67 9.46
CA ILE A 140 0.14 -8.28 8.98
C ILE A 140 -1.33 -7.90 8.88
N ILE A 141 -1.74 -6.84 9.59
CA ILE A 141 -3.09 -6.27 9.49
C ILE A 141 -3.02 -5.06 8.56
N HIS A 142 -3.88 -5.04 7.53
CA HIS A 142 -3.89 -3.98 6.54
C HIS A 142 -4.39 -2.65 7.11
N ARG A 143 -5.48 -2.69 7.88
CA ARG A 143 -6.15 -1.57 8.59
C ARG A 143 -6.82 -0.50 7.72
N ASP A 144 -6.46 -0.38 6.45
CA ASP A 144 -7.12 0.53 5.49
C ASP A 144 -7.63 -0.21 4.26
N LEU A 145 -8.24 -1.38 4.47
CA LEU A 145 -8.75 -2.19 3.37
C LEU A 145 -10.05 -1.56 2.82
N GLU A 146 -9.94 -0.80 1.74
CA GLU A 146 -11.07 -0.19 1.05
C GLU A 146 -10.96 -0.34 -0.48
N PRO A 147 -12.05 -0.20 -1.26
CA PRO A 147 -12.00 -0.31 -2.72
C PRO A 147 -11.00 0.61 -3.41
N SER A 148 -10.64 1.74 -2.79
CA SER A 148 -9.62 2.68 -3.31
C SER A 148 -8.21 2.11 -3.22
N ASN A 149 -7.98 1.15 -2.32
CA ASN A 149 -6.70 0.47 -2.06
C ASN A 149 -6.67 -0.93 -2.69
N ILE A 150 -7.64 -1.26 -3.55
CA ILE A 150 -7.63 -2.48 -4.37
C ILE A 150 -7.42 -2.07 -5.82
N LEU A 151 -6.29 -2.45 -6.39
CA LEU A 151 -5.90 -2.09 -7.76
C LEU A 151 -6.16 -3.24 -8.73
N ARG A 152 -6.38 -2.87 -10.00
CA ARG A 152 -6.67 -3.80 -11.09
C ARG A 152 -5.50 -3.93 -12.04
N ASP A 153 -5.10 -5.16 -12.34
CA ASP A 153 -4.09 -5.40 -13.37
C ASP A 153 -4.69 -5.52 -14.78
N ASP A 154 -3.81 -5.61 -15.77
CA ASP A 154 -4.20 -5.70 -17.19
C ASP A 154 -4.90 -7.02 -17.55
N SER A 155 -4.69 -8.07 -16.76
CA SER A 155 -5.35 -9.37 -16.93
C SER A 155 -6.71 -9.46 -16.23
N GLY A 156 -7.12 -8.40 -15.51
CA GLY A 156 -8.40 -8.34 -14.83
C GLY A 156 -8.40 -9.03 -13.46
N HIS A 157 -7.23 -9.22 -12.86
CA HIS A 157 -7.08 -9.63 -11.46
C HIS A 157 -6.97 -8.42 -10.54
N LEU A 158 -7.31 -8.64 -9.27
CA LEU A 158 -7.18 -7.62 -8.22
C LEU A 158 -5.93 -7.83 -7.38
N LYS A 159 -5.34 -6.71 -6.94
CA LYS A 159 -4.21 -6.66 -6.02
C LYS A 159 -4.48 -5.69 -4.88
N VAL A 160 -4.18 -6.12 -3.66
CA VAL A 160 -4.23 -5.28 -2.45
C VAL A 160 -3.03 -4.33 -2.46
N ALA A 161 -3.27 -3.05 -2.20
CA ALA A 161 -2.30 -1.96 -2.25
C ALA A 161 -2.37 -1.06 -1.00
N ASP A 162 -1.38 -0.18 -0.85
CA ASP A 162 -1.24 0.82 0.22
C ASP A 162 -1.12 0.27 1.65
N PHE A 163 0.12 0.07 2.09
CA PHE A 163 0.47 -0.42 3.42
C PHE A 163 0.84 0.69 4.40
N GLY A 164 0.53 1.96 4.09
CA GLY A 164 0.99 3.12 4.86
C GLY A 164 0.52 3.16 6.31
N VAL A 165 -0.51 2.39 6.68
CA VAL A 165 -0.99 2.24 8.07
C VAL A 165 -1.02 0.79 8.52
N SER A 166 -0.48 -0.14 7.72
CA SER A 166 -0.43 -1.55 8.07
C SER A 166 0.56 -1.81 9.20
N LYS A 167 0.27 -2.82 10.02
CA LYS A 167 1.11 -3.17 11.17
C LYS A 167 1.29 -4.67 11.34
N LEU A 168 2.46 -5.04 11.87
CA LEU A 168 2.70 -6.37 12.42
C LEU A 168 2.04 -6.46 13.79
N LEU A 169 1.32 -7.56 14.06
CA LEU A 169 0.60 -7.77 15.33
C LEU A 169 1.48 -7.71 16.60
N THR A 170 2.80 -7.81 16.47
CA THR A 170 3.74 -7.65 17.60
C THR A 170 3.91 -6.20 18.05
N VAL A 171 3.54 -5.22 17.23
CA VAL A 171 3.70 -3.79 17.51
C VAL A 171 2.43 -3.28 18.20
N LYS A 172 2.40 -3.36 19.55
CA LYS A 172 1.35 -2.74 20.37
C LYS A 172 1.52 -1.21 20.37
N GLU A 173 1.00 -0.55 19.35
CA GLU A 173 0.92 0.92 19.33
C GLU A 173 -0.51 1.41 19.19
N VAL A 174 -0.93 2.16 20.20
CA VAL A 174 -2.24 2.82 20.34
C VAL A 174 -2.18 4.19 19.64
N LYS A 175 -1.86 4.25 18.35
CA LYS A 175 -2.03 5.50 17.58
C LYS A 175 -3.47 5.55 17.06
N PRO A 176 -4.30 6.53 17.48
CA PRO A 176 -5.68 6.65 17.01
C PRO A 176 -5.70 6.86 15.48
N LEU A 177 -6.63 6.21 14.80
CA LEU A 177 -6.87 6.47 13.38
C LEU A 177 -7.54 7.83 13.23
N THR A 178 -6.83 8.79 12.63
CA THR A 178 -7.42 10.02 12.12
C THR A 178 -8.09 9.69 10.79
N CYS A 179 -9.41 9.54 10.79
CA CYS A 179 -10.16 9.13 9.62
C CYS A 179 -11.17 10.23 9.23
N PRO A 180 -11.12 10.80 8.01
CA PRO A 180 -12.19 11.64 7.49
C PRO A 180 -13.47 10.81 7.33
N VAL A 181 -14.63 11.41 7.60
CA VAL A 181 -15.96 10.76 7.70
C VAL A 181 -16.30 9.79 6.56
N THR A 182 -15.78 10.00 5.35
CA THR A 182 -16.02 9.14 4.18
C THR A 182 -15.16 7.86 4.13
N SER A 183 -13.96 7.86 4.74
CA SER A 183 -13.11 6.66 4.85
C SER A 183 -13.55 5.71 5.97
N CYS A 184 -14.35 6.18 6.93
CA CYS A 184 -14.78 5.38 8.07
C CYS A 184 -15.71 4.21 7.70
N ARG A 185 -16.28 4.17 6.48
CA ARG A 185 -17.25 3.13 6.11
C ARG A 185 -16.69 1.72 6.27
N TYR A 186 -15.43 1.49 5.87
CA TYR A 186 -14.81 0.17 5.89
C TYR A 186 -14.10 -0.14 7.21
N VAL A 187 -14.02 0.84 8.11
CA VAL A 187 -13.29 0.67 9.38
C VAL A 187 -14.13 -0.14 10.35
N ALA A 188 -13.55 -1.22 10.86
CA ALA A 188 -14.19 -2.07 11.86
C ALA A 188 -14.52 -1.29 13.15
N PRO A 189 -15.63 -1.60 13.84
CA PRO A 189 -16.07 -0.84 15.00
C PRO A 189 -15.08 -0.86 16.17
N GLU A 190 -14.37 -1.98 16.39
CA GLU A 190 -13.31 -2.11 17.39
C GLU A 190 -12.10 -1.22 17.08
N VAL A 191 -11.77 -1.08 15.79
CA VAL A 191 -10.70 -0.19 15.32
C VAL A 191 -11.11 1.26 15.50
N PHE A 192 -12.35 1.61 15.16
CA PHE A 192 -12.90 2.95 15.34
C PHE A 192 -12.98 3.37 16.81
N LYS A 193 -13.34 2.43 17.70
CA LYS A 193 -13.41 2.65 19.15
C LYS A 193 -12.06 2.55 19.87
N ASN A 194 -10.98 2.29 19.13
CA ASN A 194 -9.63 2.13 19.66
C ASN A 194 -9.54 1.02 20.73
N TYR A 195 -10.29 -0.06 20.52
CA TYR A 195 -10.17 -1.31 21.28
C TYR A 195 -9.07 -2.19 20.70
N ASP A 196 -8.72 -3.27 21.40
CA ASP A 196 -7.86 -4.31 20.84
C ASP A 196 -8.52 -4.92 19.59
N TYR A 197 -7.74 -5.05 18.53
CA TYR A 197 -8.16 -5.62 17.27
C TYR A 197 -7.11 -6.61 16.73
N ASP A 198 -7.57 -7.52 15.89
CA ASP A 198 -6.73 -8.52 15.22
C ASP A 198 -7.03 -8.51 13.70
N THR A 199 -6.69 -9.58 13.01
CA THR A 199 -6.94 -9.73 11.58
C THR A 199 -8.44 -9.66 11.21
N LYS A 200 -9.36 -9.80 12.16
CA LYS A 200 -10.81 -9.69 11.92
C LYS A 200 -11.25 -8.29 11.54
N ALA A 201 -10.47 -7.26 11.88
CA ALA A 201 -10.73 -5.90 11.41
C ALA A 201 -10.72 -5.81 9.87
N ASP A 202 -9.77 -6.50 9.21
CA ASP A 202 -9.72 -6.56 7.75
C ASP A 202 -10.84 -7.45 7.18
N VAL A 203 -11.30 -8.47 7.92
CA VAL A 203 -12.44 -9.31 7.52
C VAL A 203 -13.75 -8.50 7.49
N PHE A 204 -13.95 -7.62 8.47
CA PHE A 204 -15.06 -6.67 8.46
C PHE A 204 -15.01 -5.76 7.22
N SER A 205 -13.83 -5.20 6.96
CA SER A 205 -13.59 -4.32 5.80
C SER A 205 -13.89 -5.06 4.48
N PHE A 206 -13.41 -6.30 4.35
CA PHE A 206 -13.67 -7.18 3.21
C PHE A 206 -15.17 -7.46 3.01
N ALA A 207 -15.92 -7.72 4.08
CA ALA A 207 -17.36 -7.97 4.00
C ALA A 207 -18.12 -6.76 3.41
N LEU A 208 -17.71 -5.54 3.75
CA LEU A 208 -18.31 -4.33 3.20
C LEU A 208 -17.91 -4.07 1.74
N ILE A 209 -16.70 -4.47 1.33
CA ILE A 209 -16.31 -4.46 -0.09
C ILE A 209 -17.17 -5.44 -0.90
N LEU A 210 -17.46 -6.62 -0.34
CA LEU A 210 -18.29 -7.62 -1.02
C LEU A 210 -19.75 -7.20 -1.20
N GLN A 211 -20.26 -6.33 -0.31
CA GLN A 211 -21.62 -5.83 -0.37
C GLN A 211 -21.83 -4.77 -1.48
N GLU A 212 -20.77 -4.03 -1.84
CA GLU A 212 -20.81 -2.92 -2.82
C GLU A 212 -21.00 -3.39 -4.27
#